data_AF-A0A7U7I7J5-F1
#
_entry.id   AF-A0A7U7I7J5-F1
#
_cell.length_a   1.000
_cell.length_b   1.000
_cell.length_c   1.000
_cell.angle_alpha   90.00
_cell.angle_beta   90.00
_cell.angle_gamma   90.00
#
_symmetry.space_group_name_H-M   'P 1'
#
loop_
_entity.id
_entity.type
_entity.pdbx_description
1 polymer ?
#
loop_
_entity_poly.entity_id
_entity_poly.type
_entity_poly.pdbx_seq_one_letter_code
_entity_poly.pdbx_strand_id
1 'polypeptide(L)'
;MRVLSLLSLFLLPFFSLAEPAQPGALKRAFELAGVQLLCEQSAPLIQRGLEPAQQERVAQAFAADLMCADLAQQVAGQLDASEVRQIEALLDSPLAQRFTAAERAVGEPGGTEGLAAYREQLKSRAPRAERLALMQRLDKAAHTTALATQLRHEADKTQVLLVLNARGESLSEPQLDEMTAKQVEVLRNSSRQAVESFMFYAYRQMPSRELSDYTALYEQDPVRKLLDASVKALPQVFAARRKAL
;
A
#
# COMPACT_ATOMS: atom_id res chain seq x y z
N MET A 1 -22.63 -72.16 -8.45
CA MET A 1 -21.60 -71.51 -7.61
C MET A 1 -21.23 -70.19 -8.28
N ARG A 2 -21.90 -69.08 -7.97
CA ARG A 2 -21.52 -68.05 -6.96
C ARG A 2 -20.02 -67.73 -6.95
N VAL A 3 -19.62 -66.65 -7.63
CA VAL A 3 -18.73 -65.62 -7.07
C VAL A 3 -19.16 -64.27 -7.68
N LEU A 4 -19.89 -63.46 -6.93
CA LEU A 4 -20.02 -62.02 -7.17
C LEU A 4 -18.85 -61.37 -6.42
N SER A 5 -17.92 -60.76 -7.15
CA SER A 5 -16.92 -59.86 -6.56
C SER A 5 -17.38 -58.42 -6.75
N LEU A 6 -17.85 -57.82 -5.66
CA LEU A 6 -18.12 -56.39 -5.54
C LEU A 6 -16.79 -55.63 -5.50
N LEU A 7 -16.46 -54.91 -6.58
CA LEU A 7 -15.38 -53.92 -6.58
C LEU A 7 -15.87 -52.67 -5.82
N SER A 8 -15.30 -52.43 -4.65
CA SER A 8 -15.51 -51.20 -3.89
C SER A 8 -14.61 -50.10 -4.47
N LEU A 9 -15.19 -49.11 -5.16
CA LEU A 9 -14.49 -47.90 -5.58
C LEU A 9 -14.22 -47.02 -4.35
N PHE A 10 -12.96 -46.93 -3.94
CA PHE A 10 -12.49 -45.89 -3.02
C PHE A 10 -12.37 -44.57 -3.79
N LEU A 11 -13.33 -43.67 -3.61
CA LEU A 11 -13.21 -42.26 -3.98
C LEU A 11 -12.38 -41.55 -2.89
N LEU A 12 -11.09 -41.33 -3.15
CA LEU A 12 -10.27 -40.43 -2.34
C LEU A 12 -10.58 -38.98 -2.76
N PRO A 13 -10.95 -38.08 -1.84
CA PRO A 13 -11.10 -36.66 -2.16
C PRO A 13 -9.71 -36.08 -2.43
N PHE A 14 -9.47 -35.60 -3.65
CA PHE A 14 -8.33 -34.74 -3.95
C PHE A 14 -8.55 -33.39 -3.25
N PHE A 15 -8.00 -33.24 -2.05
CA PHE A 15 -7.80 -31.91 -1.47
C PHE A 15 -6.76 -31.21 -2.32
N SER A 16 -7.20 -30.35 -3.24
CA SER A 16 -6.31 -29.44 -3.96
C SER A 16 -5.81 -28.42 -2.93
N LEU A 17 -4.61 -28.64 -2.38
CA LEU A 17 -3.94 -27.66 -1.53
C LEU A 17 -3.61 -26.46 -2.41
N ALA A 18 -4.15 -25.29 -2.07
CA ALA A 18 -3.84 -24.05 -2.75
C ALA A 18 -2.33 -23.77 -2.60
N GLU A 19 -1.62 -23.66 -3.73
CA GLU A 19 -0.18 -23.40 -3.74
C GLU A 19 0.07 -21.96 -3.27
N PRO A 20 0.93 -21.75 -2.26
CA PRO A 20 1.24 -20.41 -1.76
C PRO A 20 1.85 -19.56 -2.88
N ALA A 21 1.57 -18.25 -2.86
CA ALA A 21 2.19 -17.33 -3.79
C ALA A 21 3.71 -17.31 -3.59
N GLN A 22 4.45 -17.18 -4.68
CA GLN A 22 5.89 -16.90 -4.63
C GLN A 22 6.11 -15.38 -4.53
N PRO A 23 7.11 -14.89 -3.77
CA PRO A 23 7.36 -13.45 -3.66
C PRO A 23 7.51 -12.74 -5.01
N GLY A 24 8.21 -13.35 -5.97
CA GLY A 24 8.38 -12.78 -7.31
C GLY A 24 7.07 -12.62 -8.09
N ALA A 25 6.05 -13.42 -7.79
CA ALA A 25 4.74 -13.33 -8.43
C ALA A 25 3.93 -12.11 -7.96
N LEU A 26 4.28 -11.49 -6.83
CA LEU A 26 3.56 -10.33 -6.30
C LEU A 26 3.91 -9.02 -6.99
N LYS A 27 4.97 -8.96 -7.79
CA LYS A 27 5.46 -7.71 -8.40
C LYS A 27 4.37 -6.97 -9.17
N ARG A 28 3.63 -7.68 -10.04
CA ARG A 28 2.57 -7.07 -10.85
C ARG A 28 1.35 -6.69 -10.00
N ALA A 29 0.95 -7.53 -9.06
CA ALA A 29 -0.10 -7.20 -8.10
C ALA A 29 0.23 -5.96 -7.26
N PHE A 30 1.49 -5.80 -6.82
CA PHE A 30 1.95 -4.62 -6.08
C PHE A 30 1.93 -3.36 -6.94
N GLU A 31 2.32 -3.46 -8.22
CA GLU A 31 2.26 -2.34 -9.17
C GLU A 31 0.80 -1.88 -9.34
N LEU A 32 -0.11 -2.81 -9.64
CA LEU A 32 -1.53 -2.53 -9.88
C LEU A 32 -2.25 -2.00 -8.64
N ALA A 33 -1.88 -2.48 -7.45
CA ALA A 33 -2.44 -2.01 -6.18
C ALA A 33 -1.80 -0.71 -5.66
N GLY A 34 -0.80 -0.16 -6.35
CA GLY A 34 -0.06 1.03 -5.92
C GLY A 34 0.88 0.80 -4.73
N VAL A 35 1.08 -0.45 -4.30
CA VAL A 35 2.02 -0.83 -3.24
C VAL A 35 3.47 -0.59 -3.66
N GLN A 36 3.79 -0.80 -4.94
CA GLN A 36 5.14 -0.53 -5.46
C GLN A 36 5.57 0.93 -5.26
N LEU A 37 4.62 1.87 -5.39
CA LEU A 37 4.89 3.29 -5.19
C LEU A 37 5.35 3.61 -3.75
N LEU A 38 4.93 2.81 -2.76
CA LEU A 38 5.40 2.96 -1.38
C LEU A 38 6.88 2.62 -1.25
N CYS A 39 7.33 1.55 -1.93
CA CYS A 39 8.75 1.18 -1.99
C CYS A 39 9.57 2.31 -2.64
N GLU A 40 9.08 2.82 -3.77
CA GLU A 40 9.74 3.90 -4.53
C GLU A 40 9.83 5.21 -3.74
N GLN A 41 8.81 5.53 -2.94
CA GLN A 41 8.79 6.75 -2.11
C GLN A 41 9.54 6.62 -0.78
N SER A 42 9.94 5.41 -0.36
CA SER A 42 10.57 5.17 0.94
C SER A 42 11.85 5.98 1.12
N ALA A 43 12.84 5.84 0.23
CA ALA A 43 14.09 6.60 0.31
C ALA A 43 13.89 8.12 0.14
N PRO A 44 13.18 8.62 -0.90
CA PRO A 44 12.95 10.05 -1.07
C PRO A 44 12.28 10.73 0.13
N LEU A 45 11.41 10.02 0.85
CA LEU A 45 10.80 10.57 2.08
C LEU A 45 11.82 10.72 3.20
N ILE A 46 12.63 9.69 3.45
CA ILE A 46 13.66 9.70 4.50
C ILE A 46 14.74 10.75 4.19
N GLN A 47 15.14 10.89 2.93
CA GLN A 47 16.24 11.75 2.50
C GLN A 47 16.00 13.26 2.69
N ARG A 48 14.75 13.70 2.88
CA ARG A 48 14.43 15.11 3.00
C ARG A 48 15.17 15.74 4.17
N GLY A 49 15.96 16.77 3.89
CA GLY A 49 16.71 17.50 4.90
C GLY A 49 17.96 16.78 5.44
N LEU A 50 18.37 15.66 4.83
CA LEU A 50 19.63 14.98 5.16
C LEU A 50 20.81 15.56 4.38
N GLU A 51 22.01 15.45 4.96
CA GLU A 51 23.27 15.77 4.26
C GLU A 51 23.59 14.74 3.15
N PRO A 52 24.33 15.10 2.08
CA PRO A 52 24.54 14.23 0.92
C PRO A 52 25.06 12.82 1.25
N ALA A 53 26.00 12.69 2.20
CA ALA A 53 26.53 11.39 2.61
C ALA A 53 25.47 10.50 3.29
N GLN A 54 24.56 11.09 4.06
CA GLN A 54 23.43 10.37 4.65
C GLN A 54 22.39 10.02 3.59
N GLN A 55 22.17 10.90 2.61
CA GLN A 55 21.25 10.63 1.51
C GLN A 55 21.68 9.39 0.71
N GLU A 56 22.97 9.27 0.38
CA GLU A 56 23.50 8.10 -0.34
C GLU A 56 23.34 6.81 0.48
N ARG A 57 23.67 6.85 1.77
CA ARG A 57 23.50 5.70 2.66
C ARG A 57 22.04 5.24 2.74
N VAL A 58 21.11 6.19 2.85
CA VAL A 58 19.67 5.92 2.82
C VAL A 58 19.23 5.37 1.46
N ALA A 59 19.74 5.91 0.35
CA ALA A 59 19.40 5.43 -0.99
C ALA A 59 19.74 3.95 -1.17
N GLN A 60 20.90 3.53 -0.64
CA GLN A 60 21.35 2.14 -0.70
C GLN A 60 20.52 1.25 0.23
N ALA A 61 20.29 1.67 1.48
CA ALA A 61 19.57 0.87 2.47
C ALA A 61 18.07 0.71 2.16
N PHE A 62 17.45 1.71 1.52
CA PHE A 62 16.03 1.77 1.20
C PHE A 62 15.77 1.78 -0.32
N ALA A 63 16.65 1.19 -1.12
CA ALA A 63 16.45 1.06 -2.56
C ALA A 63 15.10 0.40 -2.86
N ALA A 64 14.35 0.94 -3.84
CA ALA A 64 12.96 0.55 -4.10
C ALA A 64 12.81 -0.96 -4.38
N ASP A 65 13.68 -1.54 -5.21
CA ASP A 65 13.66 -2.97 -5.54
C ASP A 65 13.86 -3.84 -4.30
N LEU A 66 14.77 -3.42 -3.41
CA LEU A 66 15.05 -4.09 -2.15
C LEU A 66 13.85 -3.99 -1.18
N MET A 67 13.26 -2.80 -1.05
CA MET A 67 12.06 -2.59 -0.23
C MET A 67 10.90 -3.47 -0.69
N CYS A 68 10.67 -3.53 -2.00
CA CYS A 68 9.56 -4.29 -2.57
C CYS A 68 9.81 -5.80 -2.54
N ALA A 69 11.05 -6.27 -2.73
CA ALA A 69 11.40 -7.67 -2.60
C ALA A 69 11.16 -8.18 -1.17
N ASP A 70 11.60 -7.44 -0.15
CA ASP A 70 11.38 -7.81 1.25
C ASP A 70 9.90 -7.76 1.62
N LEU A 71 9.16 -6.75 1.15
CA LEU A 71 7.73 -6.67 1.38
C LEU A 71 7.00 -7.86 0.74
N ALA A 72 7.34 -8.20 -0.50
CA ALA A 72 6.79 -9.37 -1.18
C ALA A 72 7.10 -10.66 -0.43
N GLN A 73 8.31 -10.79 0.13
CA GLN A 73 8.67 -11.96 0.94
C GLN A 73 7.80 -12.10 2.19
N GLN A 74 7.47 -10.99 2.87
CA GLN A 74 6.60 -11.01 4.05
C GLN A 74 5.13 -11.27 3.69
N VAL A 75 4.69 -10.80 2.52
CA VAL A 75 3.28 -10.88 2.09
C VAL A 75 2.94 -12.23 1.42
N ALA A 76 3.90 -12.85 0.71
CA ALA A 76 3.66 -14.02 -0.13
C ALA A 76 2.98 -15.20 0.60
N GLY A 77 3.34 -15.45 1.86
CA GLY A 77 2.74 -16.53 2.65
C GLY A 77 1.27 -16.31 3.04
N GLN A 78 0.70 -15.13 2.78
CA GLN A 78 -0.69 -14.78 3.10
C GLN A 78 -1.64 -14.91 1.92
N LEU A 79 -1.11 -15.23 0.74
CA LEU A 79 -1.86 -15.33 -0.52
C LEU A 79 -1.53 -16.65 -1.19
N ASP A 80 -2.51 -17.24 -1.87
CA ASP A 80 -2.26 -18.31 -2.82
C ASP A 80 -2.04 -17.77 -4.25
N ALA A 81 -1.46 -18.60 -5.12
CA ALA A 81 -1.18 -18.20 -6.50
C ALA A 81 -2.45 -17.86 -7.31
N SER A 82 -3.61 -18.41 -6.93
CA SER A 82 -4.89 -18.10 -7.58
C SER A 82 -5.43 -16.73 -7.17
N GLU A 83 -5.23 -16.35 -5.91
CA GLU A 83 -5.58 -15.03 -5.38
C GLU A 83 -4.74 -13.95 -6.05
N VAL A 84 -3.43 -14.18 -6.26
CA VAL A 84 -2.57 -13.24 -7.02
C VAL A 84 -3.12 -13.00 -8.43
N ARG A 85 -3.48 -14.06 -9.16
CA ARG A 85 -4.09 -13.92 -10.50
C ARG A 85 -5.43 -13.19 -10.47
N GLN A 86 -6.24 -13.41 -9.43
CA GLN A 86 -7.51 -12.71 -9.27
C GLN A 86 -7.30 -11.21 -8.99
N ILE A 87 -6.32 -10.85 -8.15
CA ILE A 87 -5.94 -9.46 -7.90
C ILE A 87 -5.56 -8.78 -9.21
N GLU A 88 -4.67 -9.42 -9.99
CA GLU A 88 -4.24 -8.88 -11.28
C GLU A 88 -5.42 -8.68 -12.23
N ALA A 89 -6.31 -9.66 -12.37
CA ALA A 89 -7.48 -9.56 -13.24
C ALA A 89 -8.45 -8.43 -12.81
N LEU A 90 -8.65 -8.24 -11.50
CA LEU A 90 -9.51 -7.18 -10.96
C LEU A 90 -8.90 -5.80 -11.19
N LEU A 91 -7.62 -5.63 -10.84
CA LEU A 91 -6.94 -4.34 -10.85
C LEU A 91 -6.38 -3.95 -12.23
N ASP A 92 -6.31 -4.87 -13.18
CA ASP A 92 -6.02 -4.59 -14.58
C ASP A 92 -7.30 -4.46 -15.45
N SER A 93 -8.48 -4.44 -14.82
CA SER A 93 -9.75 -4.24 -15.53
C SER A 93 -9.81 -2.86 -16.20
N PRO A 94 -10.58 -2.68 -17.30
CA PRO A 94 -10.73 -1.38 -17.95
C PRO A 94 -11.21 -0.26 -17.02
N LEU A 95 -12.01 -0.60 -16.01
CA LEU A 95 -12.44 0.33 -14.98
C LEU A 95 -11.25 0.78 -14.13
N ALA A 96 -10.47 -0.16 -13.59
CA ALA A 96 -9.31 0.16 -12.76
C ALA A 96 -8.25 0.95 -13.54
N GLN A 97 -7.94 0.55 -14.77
CA GLN A 97 -6.98 1.26 -15.63
C GLN A 97 -7.36 2.73 -15.85
N ARG A 98 -8.65 3.05 -15.99
CA ARG A 98 -9.10 4.44 -16.11
C ARG A 98 -8.90 5.25 -14.83
N PHE A 99 -9.12 4.64 -13.66
CA PHE A 99 -8.87 5.29 -12.38
C PHE A 99 -7.37 5.50 -12.16
N THR A 100 -6.54 4.49 -12.43
CA THR A 100 -5.07 4.60 -12.40
C THR A 100 -4.57 5.70 -13.33
N ALA A 101 -5.14 5.83 -14.54
CA ALA A 101 -4.78 6.91 -15.46
C ALA A 101 -5.13 8.30 -14.90
N ALA A 102 -6.28 8.43 -14.24
CA ALA A 102 -6.69 9.68 -13.61
C ALA A 102 -5.80 10.05 -12.41
N GLU A 103 -5.35 9.06 -11.63
CA GLU A 103 -4.40 9.24 -10.53
C GLU A 103 -3.03 9.71 -11.05
N ARG A 104 -2.49 9.05 -12.09
CA ARG A 104 -1.21 9.42 -12.71
C ARG A 104 -1.25 10.84 -13.27
N ALA A 105 -2.36 11.25 -13.88
CA ALA A 105 -2.54 12.60 -14.40
C ALA A 105 -2.43 13.71 -13.34
N VAL A 106 -2.53 13.39 -12.04
CA VAL A 106 -2.28 14.35 -10.96
C VAL A 106 -0.78 14.64 -10.78
N GLY A 107 0.09 13.66 -11.07
CA GLY A 107 1.56 13.79 -10.96
C GLY A 107 2.24 14.38 -12.19
N GLU A 108 1.55 14.41 -13.34
CA GLU A 108 2.03 15.02 -14.59
C GLU A 108 2.17 16.55 -14.48
N PRO A 109 2.96 17.21 -15.37
CA PRO A 109 3.10 18.67 -15.40
C PRO A 109 1.73 19.40 -15.38
N GLY A 110 1.57 20.34 -14.45
CA GLY A 110 0.31 21.08 -14.23
C GLY A 110 -0.74 20.36 -13.37
N GLY A 111 -0.60 19.05 -13.15
CA GLY A 111 -1.49 18.27 -12.29
C GLY A 111 -1.40 18.66 -10.81
N THR A 112 -0.19 18.92 -10.32
CA THR A 112 0.10 19.32 -8.93
C THR A 112 -0.41 20.72 -8.60
N GLU A 113 -0.26 21.67 -9.52
CA GLU A 113 -0.83 23.02 -9.42
C GLU A 113 -2.36 22.97 -9.39
N GLY A 114 -2.96 22.15 -10.26
CA GLY A 114 -4.41 21.92 -10.27
C GLY A 114 -4.92 21.33 -8.96
N LEU A 115 -4.19 20.38 -8.35
CA LEU A 115 -4.53 19.83 -7.04
C LEU A 115 -4.47 20.92 -5.94
N ALA A 116 -3.45 21.78 -5.96
CA ALA A 116 -3.34 22.89 -5.00
C ALA A 116 -4.52 23.86 -5.12
N ALA A 117 -4.87 24.27 -6.34
CA ALA A 117 -6.04 25.13 -6.59
C ALA A 117 -7.35 24.45 -6.14
N TYR A 118 -7.48 23.14 -6.40
CA TYR A 118 -8.66 22.37 -6.00
C TYR A 118 -8.81 22.27 -4.47
N ARG A 119 -7.71 22.14 -3.73
CA ARG A 119 -7.71 22.16 -2.26
C ARG A 119 -8.27 23.47 -1.69
N GLU A 120 -7.95 24.60 -2.31
CA GLU A 120 -8.54 25.90 -1.91
C GLU A 120 -10.06 25.93 -2.19
N GLN A 121 -10.51 25.37 -3.31
CA GLN A 121 -11.94 25.28 -3.60
C GLN A 121 -12.69 24.46 -2.54
N LEU A 122 -12.14 23.32 -2.12
CA LEU A 122 -12.74 22.45 -1.10
C LEU A 122 -12.99 23.17 0.24
N LYS A 123 -12.18 24.18 0.60
CA LYS A 123 -12.40 24.97 1.83
C LYS A 123 -13.68 25.80 1.78
N SER A 124 -14.06 26.28 0.58
CA SER A 124 -15.26 27.10 0.36
C SER A 124 -16.48 26.29 -0.09
N ARG A 125 -16.25 25.10 -0.68
CA ARG A 125 -17.28 24.26 -1.28
C ARG A 125 -17.06 22.81 -0.90
N ALA A 126 -17.70 22.42 0.21
CA ALA A 126 -17.68 21.03 0.65
C ALA A 126 -18.27 20.09 -0.42
N PRO A 127 -17.69 18.91 -0.63
CA PRO A 127 -18.28 17.87 -1.46
C PRO A 127 -19.67 17.47 -0.96
N ARG A 128 -20.52 16.97 -1.86
CA ARG A 128 -21.81 16.37 -1.47
C ARG A 128 -21.57 15.18 -0.53
N ALA A 129 -22.41 15.03 0.49
CA ALA A 129 -22.26 14.00 1.52
C ALA A 129 -22.15 12.58 0.94
N GLU A 130 -22.97 12.24 -0.07
CA GLU A 130 -22.91 10.93 -0.74
C GLU A 130 -21.56 10.69 -1.42
N ARG A 131 -20.98 11.72 -2.05
CA ARG A 131 -19.68 11.61 -2.72
C ARG A 131 -18.56 11.45 -1.71
N LEU A 132 -18.66 12.15 -0.57
CA LEU A 132 -17.72 11.98 0.55
C LEU A 132 -17.78 10.55 1.11
N ALA A 133 -18.98 10.01 1.33
CA ALA A 133 -19.15 8.65 1.82
C ALA A 133 -18.55 7.61 0.87
N LEU A 134 -18.75 7.76 -0.45
CA LEU A 134 -18.11 6.90 -1.45
C LEU A 134 -16.58 6.97 -1.38
N MET A 135 -16.03 8.19 -1.23
CA MET A 135 -14.58 8.37 -1.15
C MET A 135 -13.98 7.74 0.11
N GLN A 136 -14.65 7.89 1.25
CA GLN A 136 -14.23 7.28 2.51
C GLN A 136 -14.30 5.75 2.47
N ARG A 137 -15.31 5.20 1.79
CA ARG A 137 -15.42 3.75 1.54
C ARG A 137 -14.27 3.25 0.67
N LEU A 138 -13.93 3.98 -0.40
CA LEU A 138 -12.79 3.66 -1.25
C LEU A 138 -11.47 3.73 -0.47
N ASP A 139 -11.21 4.81 0.26
CA ASP A 139 -10.00 4.95 1.08
C ASP A 139 -9.84 3.79 2.07
N LYS A 140 -10.95 3.40 2.72
CA LYS A 140 -10.96 2.25 3.62
C LYS A 140 -10.62 0.94 2.89
N ALA A 141 -11.23 0.69 1.73
CA ALA A 141 -11.02 -0.54 0.96
C ALA A 141 -9.62 -0.61 0.32
N ALA A 142 -9.10 0.53 -0.14
CA ALA A 142 -7.79 0.65 -0.76
C ALA A 142 -6.64 0.86 0.25
N HIS A 143 -6.97 0.99 1.54
CA HIS A 143 -6.02 1.26 2.61
C HIS A 143 -5.12 2.50 2.36
N THR A 144 -5.55 3.45 1.53
CA THR A 144 -4.66 4.51 1.03
C THR A 144 -4.15 5.40 2.16
N THR A 145 -5.03 5.86 3.04
CA THR A 145 -4.65 6.61 4.25
C THR A 145 -3.79 5.78 5.19
N ALA A 146 -4.09 4.49 5.36
CA ALA A 146 -3.35 3.62 6.27
C ALA A 146 -1.90 3.42 5.79
N LEU A 147 -1.72 3.08 4.51
CA LEU A 147 -0.41 2.91 3.87
C LEU A 147 0.39 4.21 3.85
N ALA A 148 -0.25 5.34 3.49
CA ALA A 148 0.40 6.65 3.50
C ALA A 148 0.85 7.07 4.92
N THR A 149 0.02 6.79 5.93
CA THR A 149 0.37 7.04 7.33
C THR A 149 1.55 6.19 7.76
N GLN A 150 1.51 4.89 7.46
CA GLN A 150 2.58 3.97 7.81
C GLN A 150 3.90 4.35 7.15
N LEU A 151 3.88 4.63 5.85
CA LEU A 151 5.06 5.04 5.10
C LEU A 151 5.70 6.31 5.70
N ARG A 152 4.89 7.33 5.99
CA ARG A 152 5.38 8.58 6.60
C ARG A 152 5.91 8.34 8.01
N HIS A 153 5.19 7.57 8.82
CA HIS A 153 5.61 7.25 10.18
C HIS A 153 6.97 6.53 10.20
N GLU A 154 7.13 5.53 9.34
CA GLU A 154 8.37 4.76 9.25
C GLU A 154 9.54 5.58 8.67
N ALA A 155 9.25 6.50 7.74
CA ALA A 155 10.24 7.45 7.25
C ALA A 155 10.70 8.42 8.35
N ASP A 156 9.76 9.04 9.07
CA ASP A 156 10.03 9.97 10.16
C ASP A 156 10.79 9.26 11.30
N LYS A 157 10.39 8.03 11.66
CA LYS A 157 11.09 7.18 12.64
C LYS A 157 12.55 6.93 12.23
N THR A 158 12.78 6.70 10.94
CA THR A 158 14.13 6.51 10.40
C THR A 158 14.96 7.80 10.45
N GLN A 159 14.36 8.95 10.17
CA GLN A 159 15.04 10.25 10.31
C GLN A 159 15.44 10.52 11.76
N VAL A 160 14.56 10.22 12.72
CA VAL A 160 14.86 10.36 14.15
C VAL A 160 16.06 9.49 14.54
N LEU A 161 16.10 8.23 14.11
CA LEU A 161 17.24 7.35 14.34
C LEU A 161 18.54 7.93 13.76
N LEU A 162 18.50 8.46 12.54
CA LEU A 162 19.68 9.07 11.90
C LEU A 162 20.20 10.28 12.69
N VAL A 163 19.31 11.13 13.22
CA VAL A 163 19.69 12.26 14.07
C VAL A 163 20.32 11.82 15.38
N LEU A 164 19.79 10.76 16.01
CA LEU A 164 20.34 10.19 17.24
C LEU A 164 21.72 9.57 17.00
N ASN A 165 21.86 8.77 15.94
CA ASN A 165 23.14 8.16 15.57
C ASN A 165 24.21 9.22 15.28
N ALA A 166 23.84 10.34 14.65
CA ALA A 166 24.76 11.47 14.41
C ALA A 166 25.25 12.15 15.71
N ARG A 167 24.53 11.96 16.83
CA ARG A 167 24.91 12.42 18.18
C ARG A 167 25.63 11.34 19.00
N GLY A 168 25.83 10.14 18.43
CA GLY A 168 26.39 8.99 19.15
C GLY A 168 25.39 8.28 20.07
N GLU A 169 24.10 8.61 19.96
CA GLU A 169 23.02 7.93 20.67
C GLU A 169 22.51 6.74 19.84
N SER A 170 22.05 5.68 20.50
CA SER A 170 21.44 4.53 19.83
C SER A 170 20.19 4.11 20.58
N LEU A 171 19.11 3.85 19.84
CA LEU A 171 17.87 3.33 20.38
C LEU A 171 17.54 2.00 19.73
N SER A 172 17.02 1.08 20.53
CA SER A 172 16.40 -0.14 20.01
C SER A 172 15.09 0.19 19.28
N GLU A 173 14.66 -0.73 18.41
CA GLU A 173 13.42 -0.59 17.67
C GLU A 173 12.18 -0.31 18.57
N PRO A 174 11.99 -1.00 19.72
CA PRO A 174 10.89 -0.71 20.64
C PRO A 174 10.96 0.67 21.30
N GLN A 175 12.18 1.17 21.57
CA GLN A 175 12.35 2.52 22.14
C GLN A 175 12.03 3.60 21.11
N LEU A 176 12.41 3.37 19.84
CA LEU A 176 11.99 4.25 18.75
C LEU A 176 10.46 4.25 18.61
N ASP A 177 9.80 3.08 18.69
CA ASP A 177 8.33 3.00 18.65
C ASP A 177 7.67 3.81 19.76
N GLU A 178 8.14 3.66 21.00
CA GLU A 178 7.60 4.41 22.14
C GLU A 178 7.74 5.92 21.95
N MET A 179 8.91 6.36 21.46
CA MET A 179 9.20 7.77 21.22
C MET A 179 8.33 8.37 20.10
N THR A 180 8.05 7.62 19.04
CA THR A 180 7.30 8.13 17.87
C THR A 180 5.79 7.87 17.95
N ALA A 181 5.32 7.03 18.87
CA ALA A 181 3.90 6.63 18.99
C ALA A 181 2.93 7.81 19.05
N LYS A 182 3.28 8.88 19.78
CA LYS A 182 2.42 10.06 19.95
C LYS A 182 2.15 10.83 18.65
N GLN A 183 3.02 10.65 17.64
CA GLN A 183 2.91 11.36 16.36
C GLN A 183 1.99 10.64 15.37
N VAL A 184 1.70 9.35 15.59
CA VAL A 184 0.93 8.52 14.65
C VAL A 184 -0.46 9.08 14.38
N GLU A 185 -1.19 9.53 15.42
CA GLU A 185 -2.54 10.09 15.23
C GLU A 185 -2.53 11.40 14.43
N VAL A 186 -1.53 12.26 14.67
CA VAL A 186 -1.35 13.51 13.93
C VAL A 186 -1.03 13.20 12.46
N LEU A 187 -0.12 12.25 12.22
CA LEU A 187 0.20 11.77 10.89
C LEU A 187 -1.04 11.19 10.20
N ARG A 188 -1.82 10.36 10.88
CA ARG A 188 -3.05 9.77 10.34
C ARG A 188 -4.05 10.83 9.90
N ASN A 189 -4.31 11.83 10.73
CA ASN A 189 -5.23 12.91 10.39
C ASN A 189 -4.74 13.72 9.19
N SER A 190 -3.45 14.05 9.13
CA SER A 190 -2.86 14.78 8.00
C SER A 190 -2.86 13.94 6.71
N SER A 191 -2.56 12.64 6.79
CA SER A 191 -2.60 11.70 5.67
C SER A 191 -4.01 11.56 5.14
N ARG A 192 -5.02 11.42 6.01
CA ARG A 192 -6.43 11.37 5.60
C ARG A 192 -6.84 12.60 4.80
N GLN A 193 -6.48 13.81 5.27
CA GLN A 193 -6.79 15.04 4.54
C GLN A 193 -6.06 15.12 3.18
N ALA A 194 -4.80 14.70 3.14
CA ALA A 194 -4.02 14.68 1.90
C ALA A 194 -4.59 13.69 0.88
N VAL A 195 -4.94 12.47 1.32
CA VAL A 195 -5.56 11.42 0.50
C VAL A 195 -6.95 11.82 0.04
N GLU A 196 -7.80 12.33 0.94
CA GLU A 196 -9.16 12.74 0.59
C GLU A 196 -9.15 13.83 -0.49
N SER A 197 -8.35 14.89 -0.30
CA SER A 197 -8.22 15.96 -1.30
C SER A 197 -7.63 15.47 -2.62
N PHE A 198 -6.67 14.54 -2.57
CA PHE A 198 -6.11 13.90 -3.76
C PHE A 198 -7.18 13.11 -4.52
N MET A 199 -7.93 12.23 -3.84
CA MET A 199 -8.94 11.39 -4.47
C MET A 199 -10.10 12.21 -5.05
N PHE A 200 -10.55 13.26 -4.35
CA PHE A 200 -11.56 14.17 -4.90
C PHE A 200 -11.09 14.84 -6.18
N TYR A 201 -9.83 15.25 -6.23
CA TYR A 201 -9.26 15.83 -7.43
C TYR A 201 -9.08 14.78 -8.54
N ALA A 202 -8.43 13.66 -8.27
CA ALA A 202 -8.16 12.59 -9.23
C ALA A 202 -9.46 12.09 -9.87
N TYR A 203 -10.50 11.86 -9.07
CA TYR A 203 -11.77 11.29 -9.54
C TYR A 203 -12.84 12.35 -9.84
N ARG A 204 -12.48 13.64 -9.94
CA ARG A 204 -13.46 14.73 -10.15
C ARG A 204 -14.32 14.56 -11.41
N GLN A 205 -13.82 13.84 -12.40
CA GLN A 205 -14.52 13.55 -13.67
C GLN A 205 -15.18 12.16 -13.70
N MET A 206 -15.06 11.37 -12.64
CA MET A 206 -15.61 10.01 -12.57
C MET A 206 -17.02 10.02 -11.99
N PRO A 207 -18.05 9.50 -12.71
CA PRO A 207 -19.39 9.31 -12.19
C PRO A 207 -19.42 8.52 -10.88
N SER A 208 -20.36 8.82 -9.98
CA SER A 208 -20.47 8.13 -8.68
C SER A 208 -20.74 6.63 -8.81
N ARG A 209 -21.45 6.20 -9.86
CA ARG A 209 -21.65 4.77 -10.14
C ARG A 209 -20.32 4.07 -10.38
N GLU A 210 -19.48 4.61 -11.24
CA GLU A 210 -18.17 4.02 -11.54
C GLU A 210 -17.22 4.07 -10.33
N LEU A 211 -17.29 5.13 -9.51
CA LEU A 211 -16.54 5.17 -8.25
C LEU A 211 -16.99 4.06 -7.30
N SER A 212 -18.29 3.79 -7.22
CA SER A 212 -18.82 2.66 -6.44
C SER A 212 -18.36 1.32 -7.01
N ASP A 213 -18.39 1.15 -8.32
CA ASP A 213 -17.94 -0.09 -8.98
C ASP A 213 -16.43 -0.31 -8.76
N TYR A 214 -15.63 0.75 -8.85
CA TYR A 214 -14.19 0.71 -8.58
C TYR A 214 -13.91 0.37 -7.12
N THR A 215 -14.65 0.96 -6.18
CA THR A 215 -14.59 0.61 -4.76
C THR A 215 -14.87 -0.87 -4.53
N ALA A 216 -15.87 -1.43 -5.22
CA ALA A 216 -16.23 -2.84 -5.10
C ALA A 216 -15.12 -3.80 -5.57
N LEU A 217 -14.19 -3.35 -6.44
CA LEU A 217 -13.01 -4.15 -6.81
C LEU A 217 -12.06 -4.29 -5.62
N TYR A 218 -11.82 -3.21 -4.87
CA TYR A 218 -10.93 -3.21 -3.70
C TYR A 218 -11.52 -3.95 -2.49
N GLU A 219 -12.85 -4.07 -2.43
CA GLU A 219 -13.53 -4.82 -1.38
C GLU A 219 -13.50 -6.34 -1.59
N GLN A 220 -13.07 -6.82 -2.77
CA GLN A 220 -12.92 -8.25 -3.02
C GLN A 220 -11.85 -8.85 -2.12
N ASP A 221 -12.09 -10.07 -1.64
CA ASP A 221 -11.23 -10.74 -0.65
C ASP A 221 -9.75 -10.83 -1.06
N PRO A 222 -9.39 -11.19 -2.32
CA PRO A 222 -7.98 -11.25 -2.71
C PRO A 222 -7.28 -9.88 -2.59
N VAL A 223 -7.92 -8.80 -3.03
CA VAL A 223 -7.34 -7.44 -2.98
C VAL A 223 -7.23 -6.96 -1.54
N ARG A 224 -8.29 -7.18 -0.74
CA ARG A 224 -8.28 -6.86 0.70
C ARG A 224 -7.16 -7.58 1.44
N LYS A 225 -6.96 -8.89 1.20
CA LYS A 225 -5.88 -9.68 1.81
C LYS A 225 -4.50 -9.12 1.46
N LEU A 226 -4.27 -8.78 0.19
CA LEU A 226 -3.02 -8.17 -0.26
C LEU A 226 -2.72 -6.87 0.50
N LEU A 227 -3.70 -5.97 0.59
CA LEU A 227 -3.52 -4.66 1.22
C LEU A 227 -3.37 -4.78 2.75
N ASP A 228 -4.19 -5.61 3.39
CA ASP A 228 -4.07 -5.93 4.83
C ASP A 228 -2.68 -6.48 5.18
N ALA A 229 -2.18 -7.42 4.38
CA ALA A 229 -0.86 -8.01 4.56
C ALA A 229 0.25 -6.96 4.35
N SER A 230 0.11 -6.10 3.34
CA SER A 230 1.07 -5.04 3.03
C SER A 230 1.16 -4.00 4.17
N VAL A 231 0.02 -3.54 4.70
CA VAL A 231 -0.02 -2.61 5.84
C VAL A 231 0.68 -3.19 7.07
N LYS A 232 0.46 -4.48 7.36
CA LYS A 232 1.05 -5.17 8.51
C LYS A 232 2.54 -5.44 8.35
N ALA A 233 2.99 -5.74 7.14
CA ALA A 233 4.38 -6.10 6.87
C ALA A 233 5.31 -4.88 6.78
N LEU A 234 4.79 -3.72 6.35
CA LEU A 234 5.62 -2.53 6.07
C LEU A 234 6.55 -2.12 7.24
N PRO A 235 6.10 -2.03 8.51
CA PRO A 235 6.99 -1.69 9.62
C PRO A 235 8.16 -2.65 9.79
N GLN A 236 7.94 -3.94 9.59
CA GLN A 236 8.97 -4.96 9.75
C GLN A 236 10.03 -4.85 8.66
N VAL A 237 9.62 -4.52 7.43
CA VAL A 237 10.54 -4.23 6.32
C VAL A 237 11.40 -3.02 6.65
N PHE A 238 10.79 -1.92 7.11
CA PHE A 238 11.53 -0.71 7.51
C PHE A 238 12.49 -0.97 8.68
N ALA A 239 12.05 -1.68 9.71
CA ALA A 239 12.88 -2.06 10.85
C ALA A 239 14.08 -2.91 10.43
N ALA A 240 13.90 -3.84 9.48
CA ALA A 240 15.00 -4.62 8.93
C ALA A 240 15.99 -3.74 8.15
N ARG A 241 15.51 -2.81 7.31
CA ARG A 241 16.38 -1.89 6.55
C ARG A 241 17.12 -0.89 7.44
N ARG A 242 16.51 -0.41 8.53
CA ARG A 242 17.17 0.47 9.51
C ARG A 242 18.42 -0.13 10.12
N LYS A 243 18.55 -1.47 10.21
CA LYS A 243 19.76 -2.13 10.72
C LYS A 243 21.00 -1.94 9.84
N ALA A 244 20.83 -1.48 8.60
CA ALA A 244 21.93 -1.14 7.70
C ALA A 244 22.37 0.35 7.82
N LEU A 245 21.62 1.17 8.57
CA LEU A 245 21.94 2.58 8.88
C LEU A 245 22.79 2.71 10.15
#